data_AF-A0A1S7S9U9-F1
#
_entry.id   AF-A0A1S7S9U9-F1
#
_cell.length_a   1.000
_cell.length_b   1.000
_cell.length_c   1.000
_cell.angle_alpha   90.00
_cell.angle_beta   90.00
_cell.angle_gamma   90.00
#
_symmetry.space_group_name_H-M   'P 1'
#
loop_
_entity.id
_entity.type
_entity.pdbx_description
1 polymer ?
#
loop_
_entity_poly.entity_id
_entity_poly.type
_entity_poly.pdbx_seq_one_letter_code
_entity_poly.pdbx_strand_id
1 'polypeptide(L)'
;MTQIVLIGLDVAKHVFQLHAVAADGHVVFRRQVRRAQLITLLMSLPHCRVAMEACGTAHYWGRQLRELGHEVLLIPPDYVKPFVKRQKNGAADAEAIAEAAQRPDMRFVHVKSEASQAASIVFRARDLVVRQKTQLLNAIRSHLAEFGYIFPQGAAASAKMQEIIESDDNLPPAAQGILRSL
;
A
#
# COMPACT_ATOMS: atom_id res chain seq x y z
N MET A 1 8.32 26.29 -27.53
CA MET A 1 8.50 25.11 -26.67
C MET A 1 7.13 24.68 -26.19
N THR A 2 6.77 23.41 -26.35
CA THR A 2 5.50 22.94 -25.82
C THR A 2 5.55 22.88 -24.30
N GLN A 3 4.66 23.62 -23.64
CA GLN A 3 4.57 23.65 -22.19
C GLN A 3 3.89 22.37 -21.67
N ILE A 4 4.55 21.68 -20.74
CA ILE A 4 4.00 20.52 -20.03
C ILE A 4 2.96 21.03 -19.04
N VAL A 5 1.72 20.54 -19.15
CA VAL A 5 0.62 20.91 -18.24
C VAL A 5 0.34 19.79 -17.24
N LEU A 6 0.44 18.54 -17.68
CA LEU A 6 0.13 17.36 -16.88
C LEU A 6 1.14 16.24 -17.12
N ILE A 7 1.52 15.56 -16.05
CA ILE A 7 2.31 14.33 -16.08
C ILE A 7 1.49 13.22 -15.43
N GLY A 8 1.16 12.17 -16.17
CA GLY A 8 0.77 10.89 -15.59
C GLY A 8 2.01 10.16 -15.10
N LEU A 9 2.04 9.82 -13.82
CA LEU A 9 3.17 9.17 -13.17
C LEU A 9 2.73 7.83 -12.60
N ASP A 10 3.20 6.74 -13.21
CA ASP A 10 3.09 5.41 -12.63
C ASP A 10 4.22 5.20 -11.60
N VAL A 11 3.82 4.88 -10.36
CA VAL A 11 4.70 4.77 -9.20
C VAL A 11 4.93 3.30 -8.87
N ALA A 12 6.17 2.84 -9.04
CA ALA A 12 6.61 1.54 -8.53
C ALA A 12 7.73 1.66 -7.49
N LYS A 13 8.26 0.52 -7.06
CA LYS A 13 9.30 0.47 -6.01
C LYS A 13 10.61 1.12 -6.46
N HIS A 14 11.05 0.83 -7.69
CA HIS A 14 12.39 1.21 -8.17
C HIS A 14 12.39 1.96 -9.51
N VAL A 15 11.37 1.78 -10.33
CA VAL A 15 11.27 2.30 -11.68
C VAL A 15 9.91 2.97 -11.85
N PHE A 16 9.90 4.15 -12.45
CA PHE A 16 8.73 5.01 -12.62
C PHE A 16 8.55 5.27 -14.10
N GLN A 17 7.31 5.44 -14.53
CA GLN A 17 6.98 5.81 -15.90
C GLN A 17 6.26 7.15 -15.88
N LEU A 18 6.76 8.09 -16.69
CA LEU A 18 6.16 9.41 -16.88
C LEU A 18 5.55 9.47 -18.26
N HIS A 19 4.36 10.05 -18.31
CA HIS A 19 3.65 10.39 -19.53
C HIS A 19 3.26 11.87 -19.46
N ALA A 20 4.07 12.73 -20.09
CA ALA A 20 3.88 14.17 -20.06
C ALA A 20 3.05 14.64 -21.26
N VAL A 21 2.03 15.45 -21.00
CA VAL A 21 1.12 16.01 -22.02
C VAL A 21 1.02 17.53 -21.92
N ALA A 22 0.76 18.14 -23.08
CA ALA A 22 0.48 19.56 -23.23
C ALA A 22 -1.00 19.88 -23.04
N ALA A 23 -1.35 21.17 -23.10
CA ALA A 23 -2.72 21.65 -22.87
C ALA A 23 -3.76 21.11 -23.89
N ASP A 24 -3.33 20.83 -25.11
CA ASP A 24 -4.14 20.27 -26.21
C ASP A 24 -4.18 18.72 -26.18
N GLY A 25 -3.57 18.10 -25.17
CA GLY A 25 -3.53 16.64 -24.98
C GLY A 25 -2.44 15.92 -25.76
N HIS A 26 -1.60 16.60 -26.55
CA HIS A 26 -0.50 15.91 -27.23
C HIS A 26 0.61 15.49 -26.26
N VAL A 27 1.25 14.37 -26.57
CA VAL A 27 2.34 13.83 -25.76
C VAL A 27 3.62 14.64 -25.99
N VAL A 28 4.15 15.24 -24.93
CA VAL A 28 5.44 15.94 -24.95
C VAL A 28 6.58 14.94 -24.83
N PHE A 29 6.51 14.02 -23.85
CA PHE A 29 7.45 12.92 -23.74
C PHE A 29 6.86 11.74 -22.95
N ARG A 30 7.47 10.57 -23.16
CA ARG A 30 7.33 9.39 -22.31
C ARG A 30 8.69 8.97 -21.81
N ARG A 31 8.84 8.75 -20.51
CA ARG A 31 10.16 8.45 -19.94
C ARG A 31 10.08 7.49 -18.76
N GLN A 32 10.90 6.46 -18.82
CA GLN A 32 11.22 5.64 -17.66
C GLN A 32 12.34 6.28 -16.83
N VAL A 33 12.17 6.33 -15.52
CA VAL A 33 13.19 6.84 -14.58
C VAL A 33 13.34 5.94 -13.37
N ARG A 34 14.56 5.85 -12.84
CA ARG A 34 14.83 5.16 -11.58
C ARG A 34 14.43 6.04 -10.40
N ARG A 35 14.09 5.41 -9.28
CA ARG A 35 13.70 6.07 -8.02
C ARG A 35 14.60 7.25 -7.65
N ALA A 36 15.92 7.03 -7.66
CA ALA A 36 16.91 8.03 -7.26
C ALA A 36 16.95 9.26 -8.18
N GLN A 37 16.44 9.16 -9.41
CA GLN A 37 16.49 10.22 -10.43
C GLN A 37 15.16 10.99 -10.54
N LEU A 38 14.09 10.51 -9.89
CA LEU A 38 12.75 11.07 -10.08
C LEU A 38 12.65 12.52 -9.61
N ILE A 39 13.16 12.80 -8.41
CA ILE A 39 13.16 14.15 -7.82
C ILE A 39 14.00 15.10 -8.68
N THR A 40 15.22 14.72 -9.05
CA THR A 40 16.09 15.53 -9.92
C THR A 40 15.42 15.84 -11.25
N LEU A 41 14.74 14.86 -11.85
CA LEU A 41 14.00 15.08 -13.10
C LEU A 41 12.86 16.09 -12.89
N LEU A 42 12.00 15.90 -11.90
CA LEU A 42 10.83 16.76 -11.69
C LEU A 42 11.22 18.18 -11.26
N MET A 43 12.31 18.34 -10.48
CA MET A 43 12.90 19.65 -10.16
C MET A 43 13.36 20.43 -11.41
N SER A 44 13.77 19.73 -12.48
CA SER A 44 14.21 20.38 -13.71
C SER A 44 13.04 20.80 -14.62
N LEU A 45 11.81 20.38 -14.30
CA LEU A 45 10.62 20.73 -15.05
C LEU A 45 9.93 21.96 -14.44
N PRO A 46 9.22 22.77 -15.24
CA PRO A 46 8.36 23.81 -14.70
C PRO A 46 7.25 23.21 -13.82
N HIS A 47 6.74 24.01 -12.88
CA HIS A 47 5.59 23.62 -12.07
C HIS A 47 4.41 23.21 -12.98
N CYS A 48 3.86 22.03 -12.71
CA CYS A 48 2.81 21.41 -13.51
C CYS A 48 1.98 20.47 -12.63
N ARG A 49 0.89 19.95 -13.20
CA ARG A 49 0.05 18.95 -12.54
C ARG A 49 0.71 17.58 -12.66
N VAL A 50 0.80 16.84 -11.57
CA VAL A 50 1.29 15.45 -11.57
C VAL A 50 0.19 14.55 -11.03
N ALA A 51 -0.32 13.68 -11.90
CA ALA A 51 -1.32 12.69 -11.57
C ALA A 51 -0.66 11.34 -11.26
N MET A 52 -1.13 10.67 -10.21
CA MET A 52 -0.71 9.33 -9.81
C MET A 52 -1.93 8.50 -9.40
N GLU A 53 -1.88 7.19 -9.60
CA GLU A 53 -2.82 6.29 -8.96
C GLU A 53 -2.62 6.31 -7.44
N ALA A 54 -3.70 6.33 -6.66
CA ALA A 54 -3.68 6.28 -5.21
C ALA A 54 -3.25 4.88 -4.74
N CYS A 55 -1.94 4.67 -4.62
CA CYS A 55 -1.33 3.44 -4.13
C CYS A 55 -0.64 3.62 -2.76
N GLY A 56 -0.11 2.53 -2.19
CA GLY A 56 0.51 2.54 -0.86
C GLY A 56 1.66 3.54 -0.70
N THR A 57 2.40 3.82 -1.77
CA THR A 57 3.52 4.79 -1.78
C THR A 57 3.15 6.16 -2.37
N ALA A 58 1.95 6.32 -2.92
CA ALA A 58 1.54 7.54 -3.61
C ALA A 58 1.47 8.75 -2.66
N HIS A 59 1.12 8.55 -1.39
CA HIS A 59 1.10 9.65 -0.41
C HIS A 59 2.48 10.24 -0.12
N TYR A 60 3.51 9.39 -0.01
CA TYR A 60 4.89 9.85 0.17
C TYR A 60 5.33 10.70 -1.03
N TRP A 61 5.17 10.17 -2.24
CA TRP A 61 5.51 10.90 -3.45
C TRP A 61 4.67 12.17 -3.60
N GLY A 62 3.38 12.12 -3.29
CA GLY A 62 2.53 13.30 -3.35
C GLY A 62 2.99 14.43 -2.43
N ARG A 63 3.57 14.13 -1.25
CA ARG A 63 4.17 15.17 -0.40
C ARG A 63 5.45 15.72 -1.01
N GLN A 64 6.35 14.85 -1.44
CA GLN A 64 7.62 15.25 -2.08
C GLN A 64 7.39 16.12 -3.31
N LEU A 65 6.43 15.78 -4.16
CA LEU A 65 6.12 16.56 -5.36
C LEU A 65 5.45 17.91 -5.06
N ARG A 66 4.65 17.98 -3.99
CA ARG A 66 4.10 19.26 -3.51
C ARG A 66 5.19 20.18 -2.96
N GLU A 67 6.19 19.65 -2.26
CA GLU A 67 7.36 20.41 -1.79
C GLU A 67 8.16 21.01 -2.96
N LEU A 68 8.17 20.34 -4.11
CA LEU A 68 8.75 20.86 -5.36
C LEU A 68 7.87 21.89 -6.10
N GLY A 69 6.68 22.20 -5.58
CA GLY A 69 5.77 23.18 -6.19
C GLY A 69 4.80 22.61 -7.24
N HIS A 70 4.76 21.29 -7.44
CA HIS A 70 3.78 20.66 -8.35
C HIS A 70 2.41 20.51 -7.71
N GLU A 71 1.35 20.65 -8.53
CA GLU A 71 0.00 20.30 -8.11
C GLU A 71 -0.18 18.78 -8.24
N VAL A 72 -0.44 18.09 -7.12
CA VAL A 72 -0.56 16.63 -7.10
C VAL A 72 -2.01 16.17 -7.09
N LEU A 73 -2.32 15.27 -8.03
CA LEU A 73 -3.62 14.64 -8.21
C LEU A 73 -3.51 13.14 -7.94
N LEU A 74 -4.17 12.64 -6.89
CA LEU A 74 -4.26 11.20 -6.65
C LEU A 74 -5.59 10.66 -7.14
N ILE A 75 -5.59 9.68 -8.04
CA ILE A 75 -6.80 9.10 -8.62
C ILE A 75 -7.07 7.73 -7.98
N PRO A 76 -8.30 7.42 -7.53
CA PRO A 76 -8.65 6.07 -7.11
C PRO A 76 -8.32 5.02 -8.20
N PRO A 77 -7.75 3.85 -7.85
CA PRO A 77 -7.41 2.80 -8.83
C PRO A 77 -8.57 2.40 -9.75
N ASP A 78 -9.78 2.31 -9.19
CA ASP A 78 -10.99 1.95 -9.93
C ASP A 78 -11.35 2.98 -11.02
N TYR A 79 -10.89 4.23 -10.88
CA TYR A 79 -11.13 5.29 -11.86
C TYR A 79 -10.02 5.38 -12.90
N VAL A 80 -8.84 4.82 -12.64
CA VAL A 80 -7.76 4.71 -13.65
C VAL A 80 -8.00 3.50 -14.55
N LYS A 81 -8.48 2.38 -13.97
CA LYS A 81 -8.67 1.09 -14.66
C LYS A 81 -9.39 1.18 -16.02
N PRO A 82 -10.46 1.98 -16.21
CA PRO A 82 -11.13 2.09 -17.52
C PRO A 82 -10.27 2.71 -18.63
N PHE A 83 -9.22 3.46 -18.27
CA PHE A 83 -8.32 4.13 -19.22
C PHE A 83 -7.10 3.28 -19.59
N VAL A 84 -6.88 2.15 -18.91
CA VAL A 84 -5.79 1.24 -19.23
C VAL A 84 -6.12 0.50 -20.52
N LYS A 85 -5.32 0.76 -21.56
CA LYS A 85 -5.43 0.11 -22.88
C LYS A 85 -4.97 -1.36 -22.80
N ARG A 86 -4.95 -2.05 -23.95
CA ARG A 86 -4.49 -3.45 -24.04
C ARG A 86 -3.07 -3.60 -23.47
N GLN A 87 -2.82 -4.73 -22.80
CA GLN A 87 -1.54 -5.11 -22.16
C GLN A 87 -1.09 -4.18 -21.02
N LYS A 88 -1.26 -4.66 -19.79
CA LYS A 88 -0.83 -3.91 -18.60
C LYS A 88 0.70 -3.83 -18.52
N ASN A 89 1.24 -2.61 -18.56
CA ASN A 89 2.63 -2.28 -18.29
C ASN A 89 2.71 -0.84 -17.76
N GLY A 90 3.83 -0.47 -17.14
CA GLY A 90 3.92 0.83 -16.48
C GLY A 90 3.78 2.04 -17.43
N ALA A 91 4.17 1.92 -18.70
CA ALA A 91 4.02 3.01 -19.66
C ALA A 91 2.54 3.22 -20.05
N ALA A 92 1.80 2.11 -20.23
CA ALA A 92 0.36 2.13 -20.44
C ALA A 92 -0.39 2.64 -19.21
N ASP A 93 0.06 2.27 -17.99
CA ASP A 93 -0.52 2.75 -16.74
C ASP A 93 -0.29 4.27 -16.57
N ALA A 94 0.92 4.78 -16.86
CA ALA A 94 1.20 6.23 -16.82
C ALA A 94 0.36 7.02 -17.83
N GLU A 95 0.14 6.48 -19.03
CA GLU A 95 -0.77 7.06 -20.03
C GLU A 95 -2.22 7.07 -19.54
N ALA A 96 -2.70 5.97 -18.97
CA ALA A 96 -4.05 5.86 -18.42
C ALA A 96 -4.29 6.86 -17.28
N ILE A 97 -3.30 7.06 -16.41
CA ILE A 97 -3.35 8.07 -15.35
C ILE A 97 -3.43 9.48 -15.93
N ALA A 98 -2.63 9.79 -16.94
CA ALA A 98 -2.68 11.10 -17.61
C ALA A 98 -4.05 11.33 -18.30
N GLU A 99 -4.62 10.30 -18.92
CA GLU A 99 -5.92 10.37 -19.58
C GLU A 99 -7.08 10.53 -18.58
N ALA A 100 -7.03 9.80 -17.47
CA ALA A 100 -8.01 9.89 -16.38
C ALA A 100 -8.00 11.29 -15.75
N ALA A 101 -6.83 11.86 -15.47
CA ALA A 101 -6.70 13.18 -14.86
C ALA A 101 -7.24 14.34 -15.71
N GLN A 102 -7.42 14.13 -17.02
CA GLN A 102 -7.97 15.12 -17.93
C GLN A 102 -9.51 15.15 -17.93
N ARG A 103 -10.18 14.17 -17.31
CA ARG A 103 -11.64 14.15 -17.25
C ARG A 103 -12.14 15.26 -16.32
N PRO A 104 -13.09 16.11 -16.77
CA PRO A 104 -13.52 17.28 -16.02
C PRO A 104 -14.23 16.93 -14.70
N ASP A 105 -14.87 15.75 -14.64
CA ASP A 105 -15.60 15.23 -13.50
C ASP A 105 -14.77 14.25 -12.64
N MET A 106 -13.46 14.15 -12.88
CA MET A 106 -12.59 13.25 -12.15
C MET A 106 -12.54 13.60 -10.67
N ARG A 107 -12.67 12.59 -9.81
CA ARG A 107 -12.52 12.74 -8.36
C ARG A 107 -11.13 12.36 -7.92
N PHE A 108 -10.58 13.16 -7.00
CA PHE A 108 -9.24 12.96 -6.47
C PHE A 108 -9.26 12.64 -4.98
N VAL A 109 -8.31 11.82 -4.56
CA VAL A 109 -8.02 11.50 -3.16
C VAL A 109 -7.05 12.54 -2.62
N HIS A 110 -7.24 12.97 -1.37
CA HIS A 110 -6.28 13.87 -0.73
C HIS A 110 -4.95 13.15 -0.45
N VAL A 111 -3.82 13.84 -0.68
CA VAL A 111 -2.50 13.38 -0.24
C VAL A 111 -2.44 13.48 1.28
N LYS A 112 -2.41 12.34 1.97
CA LYS A 112 -2.36 12.30 3.43
C LYS A 112 -1.09 12.94 3.99
N SER A 113 -1.26 13.68 5.09
CA SER A 113 -0.14 14.07 5.95
C SER A 113 0.55 12.86 6.56
N GLU A 114 1.79 13.04 7.02
CA GLU A 114 2.56 11.96 7.66
C GLU A 114 1.84 11.43 8.90
N ALA A 115 1.30 12.33 9.73
CA ALA A 115 0.52 11.97 10.91
C ALA A 115 -0.73 11.12 10.57
N SER A 116 -1.47 11.49 9.53
CA SER A 116 -2.65 10.73 9.09
C SER A 116 -2.27 9.34 8.55
N GLN A 117 -1.13 9.26 7.86
CA GLN A 117 -0.59 8.00 7.36
C GLN A 117 -0.11 7.11 8.51
N ALA A 118 0.57 7.68 9.51
CA ALA A 118 1.01 6.97 10.71
C ALA A 118 -0.18 6.42 11.52
N ALA A 119 -1.23 7.21 11.73
CA ALA A 119 -2.46 6.73 12.38
C ALA A 119 -3.10 5.54 11.64
N SER A 120 -3.10 5.59 10.29
CA SER A 120 -3.58 4.47 9.47
C SER A 120 -2.73 3.20 9.64
N ILE A 121 -1.43 3.33 9.86
CA ILE A 121 -0.51 2.20 10.11
C ILE A 121 -0.81 1.57 11.46
N VAL A 122 -0.99 2.38 12.52
CA VAL A 122 -1.33 1.89 13.86
C VAL A 122 -2.59 1.03 13.83
N PHE A 123 -3.65 1.51 13.17
CA PHE A 123 -4.91 0.77 13.08
C PHE A 123 -4.74 -0.58 12.37
N ARG A 124 -4.05 -0.59 11.21
CA ARG A 124 -3.81 -1.82 10.45
C ARG A 124 -2.89 -2.81 11.17
N ALA A 125 -1.84 -2.31 11.82
CA ALA A 125 -0.93 -3.14 12.61
C ALA A 125 -1.66 -3.79 13.79
N ARG A 126 -2.51 -3.03 14.48
CA ARG A 126 -3.35 -3.57 15.56
C ARG A 126 -4.31 -4.64 15.04
N ASP A 127 -5.02 -4.39 13.94
CA ASP A 127 -5.92 -5.37 13.34
C ASP A 127 -5.19 -6.66 12.94
N LEU A 128 -4.01 -6.55 12.34
CA LEU A 128 -3.14 -7.69 12.03
C LEU A 128 -2.79 -8.49 13.29
N VAL A 129 -2.28 -7.84 14.33
CA VAL A 129 -1.87 -8.49 15.59
C VAL A 129 -3.06 -9.13 16.30
N VAL A 130 -4.24 -8.50 16.29
CA VAL A 130 -5.46 -9.09 16.87
C VAL A 130 -5.84 -10.37 16.13
N ARG A 131 -5.84 -10.35 14.80
CA ARG A 131 -6.14 -11.55 14.00
C ARG A 131 -5.11 -12.66 14.22
N GLN A 132 -3.82 -12.32 14.24
CA GLN A 132 -2.74 -13.28 14.52
C GLN A 132 -2.88 -13.88 15.92
N LYS A 133 -3.15 -13.05 16.95
CA LYS A 133 -3.42 -13.53 18.31
C LYS A 133 -4.60 -14.50 18.34
N THR A 134 -5.71 -14.18 17.67
CA THR A 134 -6.87 -15.08 17.60
C THR A 134 -6.53 -16.37 16.86
N GLN A 135 -5.77 -16.30 15.76
CA GLN A 135 -5.32 -17.47 15.01
C GLN A 135 -4.44 -18.38 15.87
N LEU A 136 -3.46 -17.82 16.59
CA LEU A 136 -2.58 -18.56 17.49
C LEU A 136 -3.36 -19.21 18.63
N LEU A 137 -4.25 -18.47 19.30
CA LEU A 137 -5.10 -19.03 20.35
C LEU A 137 -5.97 -20.18 19.85
N ASN A 138 -6.54 -20.06 18.65
CA ASN A 138 -7.33 -21.12 18.05
C ASN A 138 -6.49 -22.36 17.70
N ALA A 139 -5.26 -22.16 17.21
CA ALA A 139 -4.33 -23.26 16.92
C ALA A 139 -3.90 -23.98 18.20
N ILE A 140 -3.44 -23.25 19.23
CA ILE A 140 -3.08 -23.81 20.53
C ILE A 140 -4.25 -24.60 21.12
N ARG A 141 -5.45 -24.01 21.12
CA ARG A 141 -6.67 -24.68 21.60
C ARG A 141 -6.96 -25.98 20.85
N SER A 142 -6.77 -25.99 19.54
CA SER A 142 -6.97 -27.19 18.72
C SER A 142 -5.96 -28.28 19.07
N HIS A 143 -4.67 -27.93 19.17
CA HIS A 143 -3.62 -28.90 19.50
C HIS A 143 -3.76 -29.45 20.91
N LEU A 144 -4.10 -28.61 21.90
CA LEU A 144 -4.37 -29.09 23.25
C LEU A 144 -5.58 -30.04 23.30
N ALA A 145 -6.58 -29.84 22.44
CA ALA A 145 -7.73 -30.74 22.34
C ALA A 145 -7.35 -32.14 21.78
N GLU A 146 -6.30 -32.25 20.95
CA GLU A 146 -5.76 -33.56 20.50
C GLU A 146 -5.23 -34.39 21.68
N PHE A 147 -4.85 -33.74 22.78
CA PHE A 147 -4.41 -34.35 24.04
C PHE A 147 -5.51 -34.38 25.12
N GLY A 148 -6.77 -34.11 24.76
CA GLY A 148 -7.92 -34.19 25.67
C GLY A 148 -8.21 -32.92 26.48
N TYR A 149 -7.42 -31.85 26.34
CA TYR A 149 -7.68 -30.59 27.03
C TYR A 149 -8.67 -29.73 26.23
N ILE A 150 -9.91 -29.65 26.72
CA ILE A 150 -10.98 -28.88 26.08
C ILE A 150 -11.14 -27.51 26.75
N PHE A 151 -11.00 -26.44 25.96
CA PHE A 151 -11.18 -25.06 26.42
C PHE A 151 -12.31 -24.33 25.67
N PRO A 152 -12.99 -23.38 26.32
CA PRO A 152 -13.95 -22.51 25.65
C PRO A 152 -13.27 -21.60 24.63
N GLN A 153 -14.02 -21.11 23.65
CA GLN A 153 -13.54 -20.15 22.68
C GLN A 153 -13.26 -18.78 23.34
N GLY A 154 -12.20 -18.11 22.89
CA GLY A 154 -11.89 -16.73 23.25
C GLY A 154 -10.63 -16.58 24.09
N ALA A 155 -10.21 -15.33 24.29
CA ALA A 155 -8.94 -15.02 24.95
C ALA A 155 -8.93 -15.31 26.45
N ALA A 156 -10.09 -15.47 27.10
CA ALA A 156 -10.17 -15.74 28.53
C ALA A 156 -9.53 -17.08 28.94
N ALA A 157 -9.48 -18.05 28.03
CA ALA A 157 -8.86 -19.35 28.29
C ALA A 157 -7.33 -19.33 28.15
N SER A 158 -6.72 -18.25 27.65
CA SER A 158 -5.29 -18.25 27.29
C SER A 158 -4.36 -18.55 28.47
N ALA A 159 -4.65 -17.99 29.64
CA ALA A 159 -3.85 -18.23 30.84
C ALA A 159 -3.85 -19.70 31.27
N LYS A 160 -5.03 -20.36 31.22
CA LYS A 160 -5.15 -21.79 31.54
C LYS A 160 -4.49 -22.68 30.50
N MET A 161 -4.59 -22.33 29.21
CA MET A 161 -3.88 -23.05 28.15
C MET A 161 -2.36 -22.98 28.36
N GLN A 162 -1.85 -21.81 28.74
CA GLN A 162 -0.43 -21.62 29.04
C GLN A 162 0.02 -22.43 30.27
N GLU A 163 -0.79 -22.47 31.33
CA GLU A 163 -0.52 -23.27 32.53
C GLU A 163 -0.35 -24.76 32.20
N ILE A 164 -1.24 -25.33 31.38
CA ILE A 164 -1.13 -26.72 30.91
C ILE A 164 0.16 -26.93 30.09
N ILE A 165 0.47 -26.01 29.17
CA ILE A 165 1.70 -26.08 28.35
C ILE A 165 2.97 -26.03 29.22
N GLU A 166 2.95 -25.30 30.32
CA GLU A 166 4.12 -25.12 31.20
C GLU A 166 4.29 -26.26 32.20
N SER A 167 3.20 -26.76 32.78
CA SER A 167 3.24 -27.62 33.99
C SER A 167 2.78 -29.06 33.80
N ASP A 168 2.21 -29.43 32.66
CA ASP A 168 1.64 -30.77 32.48
C ASP A 168 2.64 -31.78 31.90
N ASP A 169 3.03 -32.75 32.72
CA ASP A 169 3.93 -33.86 32.34
C ASP A 169 3.28 -34.86 31.36
N ASN A 170 1.96 -34.81 31.15
CA ASN A 170 1.26 -35.68 30.20
C ASN A 170 1.32 -35.16 28.75
N LEU A 171 1.74 -33.90 28.54
CA LEU A 171 1.99 -33.39 27.19
C LEU A 171 3.31 -33.95 26.65
N PRO A 172 3.32 -34.60 25.47
CA PRO A 172 4.56 -35.09 24.89
C PRO A 172 5.58 -33.96 24.72
N PRO A 173 6.88 -34.17 25.06
CA PRO A 173 7.88 -33.10 25.07
C PRO A 173 7.99 -32.33 23.74
N ALA A 174 7.79 -33.01 22.60
CA ALA A 174 7.79 -32.38 21.29
C ALA A 174 6.62 -31.40 21.10
N ALA A 175 5.41 -31.78 21.52
CA ALA A 175 4.22 -30.93 21.47
C ALA A 175 4.35 -29.77 22.46
N GLN A 176 4.84 -30.05 23.67
CA GLN A 176 5.09 -29.03 24.69
C GLN A 176 6.11 -27.99 24.21
N GLY A 177 7.21 -28.44 23.59
CA GLY A 177 8.26 -27.57 23.07
C GLY A 177 7.76 -26.59 22.01
N ILE A 178 6.97 -27.07 21.02
CA ILE A 178 6.45 -26.19 19.98
C ILE A 178 5.35 -25.27 20.52
N LEU A 179 4.46 -25.76 21.39
CA LEU A 179 3.37 -24.94 21.95
C LEU A 179 3.88 -23.81 22.84
N ARG A 180 5.05 -23.95 23.49
CA ARG A 180 5.72 -22.86 24.23
C ARG A 180 6.26 -21.74 23.33
N SER A 181 6.45 -22.00 22.04
CA SER A 181 7.00 -21.02 21.10
C SER A 181 5.94 -20.20 20.35
N LEU A 182 4.66 -20.56 20.52
CA LEU A 182 3.50 -19.91 19.91
C LEU A 182 2.90 -18.84 20.85
#